data_AF-A0A945VXX2-F1
#
_entry.id   AF-A0A945VXX2-F1
#
_cell.length_a   1.000
_cell.length_b   1.000
_cell.length_c   1.000
_cell.angle_alpha   90.00
_cell.angle_beta   90.00
_cell.angle_gamma   90.00
#
_symmetry.space_group_name_H-M   'P 1'
#
loop_
_entity.id
_entity.type
_entity.pdbx_description
1 polymer ?
#
loop_
_entity_poly.entity_id
_entity_poly.type
_entity_poly.pdbx_seq_one_letter_code
_entity_poly.pdbx_strand_id
1 'polypeptide(L)'
;HSFPYLENINETTDDLGFEMLLVKHPYFNNTRTGKSYEETMKRVFQCDAPSWQGWVNDETSINTQVVQNSISSLLLKNLNFKLAFFPVVKVSDIPHYYSTTQDNFYNGNKSKNKVQRCIAPWTQTMVYPNGEIVFCNDNPDFILGNIKNEKFSDIWNNNRSRKFRRFIKKNNLPICSRCCGLHYHPFYRSGKSLKTIAN
;
A
#
# COMPACT_ATOMS: atom_id res chain seq x y z
N HIS A 1 -2.93 8.64 17.85
CA HIS A 1 -3.70 8.23 19.05
C HIS A 1 -3.33 6.85 19.61
N SER A 2 -2.96 5.84 18.81
CA SER A 2 -2.62 4.49 19.30
C SER A 2 -1.15 4.24 19.66
N PHE A 3 -0.25 5.14 19.25
CA PHE A 3 1.19 4.93 19.32
C PHE A 3 1.76 4.67 20.74
N PRO A 4 1.35 5.39 21.81
CA PRO A 4 1.83 5.13 23.16
C PRO A 4 1.51 3.73 23.70
N TYR A 5 0.54 3.02 23.10
CA TYR A 5 0.14 1.69 23.53
C TYR A 5 0.93 0.57 22.85
N LEU A 6 1.80 0.89 21.88
CA LEU A 6 2.62 -0.11 21.19
C LEU A 6 3.60 -0.82 22.15
N GLU A 7 3.97 -0.18 23.25
CA GLU A 7 4.85 -0.78 24.26
C GLU A 7 4.16 -1.83 25.13
N ASN A 8 2.85 -1.68 25.35
CA ASN A 8 2.05 -2.57 26.20
C ASN A 8 1.29 -3.63 25.38
N ILE A 9 1.22 -3.47 24.05
CA ILE A 9 0.42 -4.35 23.19
C ILE A 9 0.90 -5.80 23.24
N ASN A 10 2.18 -6.06 23.55
CA ASN A 10 2.68 -7.43 23.66
C ASN A 10 2.08 -8.15 24.87
N GLU A 11 1.94 -7.48 26.01
CA GLU A 11 1.35 -8.05 27.23
C GLU A 11 -0.13 -8.35 26.96
N THR A 12 -0.86 -7.37 26.40
CA THR A 12 -2.24 -7.58 25.98
C THR A 12 -2.40 -8.72 24.97
N THR A 13 -1.45 -8.88 24.05
CA THR A 13 -1.51 -9.98 23.05
C THR A 13 -1.35 -11.34 23.72
N ASP A 14 -0.44 -11.45 24.68
CA ASP A 14 -0.17 -12.68 25.44
C ASP A 14 -1.34 -13.01 26.38
N ASP A 15 -1.82 -12.02 27.14
CA ASP A 15 -2.93 -12.17 28.11
C ASP A 15 -4.23 -12.63 27.44
N LEU A 16 -4.50 -12.16 26.21
CA LEU A 16 -5.66 -12.55 25.43
C LEU A 16 -5.45 -13.85 24.63
N GLY A 17 -4.25 -14.43 24.66
CA GLY A 17 -3.92 -15.69 23.99
C GLY A 17 -3.89 -15.60 22.46
N PHE A 18 -3.55 -14.45 21.88
CA PHE A 18 -3.47 -14.31 20.43
C PHE A 18 -2.22 -15.00 19.86
N GLU A 19 -2.40 -15.74 18.77
CA GLU A 19 -1.29 -16.44 18.09
C GLU A 19 -0.32 -15.50 17.34
N MET A 20 -0.77 -14.28 17.01
CA MET A 20 0.00 -13.33 16.20
C MET A 20 -0.34 -11.87 16.52
N LEU A 21 0.71 -11.06 16.62
CA LEU A 21 0.65 -9.60 16.56
C LEU A 21 1.15 -9.11 15.19
N LEU A 22 0.28 -8.42 14.44
CA LEU A 22 0.63 -7.78 13.18
C LEU A 22 0.66 -6.26 13.34
N VAL A 23 1.85 -5.67 13.34
CA VAL A 23 2.03 -4.21 13.38
C VAL A 23 1.93 -3.66 11.95
N LYS A 24 0.88 -2.86 11.70
CA LYS A 24 0.69 -2.20 10.40
C LYS A 24 1.16 -0.76 10.45
N HIS A 25 2.05 -0.37 9.53
CA HIS A 25 2.31 1.05 9.31
C HIS A 25 1.12 1.66 8.56
N PRO A 26 0.67 2.87 8.94
CA PRO A 26 -0.46 3.51 8.28
C PRO A 26 -0.13 3.80 6.82
N TYR A 27 -1.17 3.70 5.99
CA TYR A 27 -1.18 4.19 4.63
C TYR A 27 -1.74 5.60 4.65
N PHE A 28 -0.99 6.54 4.11
CA PHE A 28 -1.43 7.91 3.96
C PHE A 28 -0.89 8.44 2.65
N ASN A 29 -1.57 9.45 2.13
CA ASN A 29 -1.16 10.20 0.95
C ASN A 29 -0.99 11.67 1.34
N ASN A 30 -0.35 12.45 0.48
CA ASN A 30 -0.25 13.90 0.64
C ASN A 30 -0.85 14.59 -0.59
N THR A 31 -1.21 15.85 -0.41
CA THR A 31 -1.86 16.67 -1.45
C THR A 31 -1.00 16.74 -2.71
N ARG A 32 0.33 16.86 -2.57
CA ARG A 32 1.26 16.91 -3.72
C ARG A 32 1.17 15.65 -4.58
N THR A 33 1.22 14.47 -3.96
CA THR A 33 1.16 13.16 -4.64
C THR A 33 -0.22 12.94 -5.27
N GLY A 34 -1.28 13.33 -4.55
CA GLY A 34 -2.65 13.31 -5.06
C GLY A 34 -2.85 14.16 -6.31
N LYS A 35 -2.33 15.40 -6.30
CA LYS A 35 -2.37 16.29 -7.47
C LYS A 35 -1.57 15.74 -8.65
N SER A 36 -0.38 15.19 -8.40
CA SER A 36 0.41 14.51 -9.44
C SER A 36 -0.34 13.32 -10.06
N TYR A 37 -1.13 12.62 -9.24
CA TYR A 37 -2.00 11.54 -9.73
C TYR A 37 -3.14 12.07 -10.60
N GLU A 38 -3.87 13.10 -10.17
CA GLU A 38 -4.90 13.76 -11.00
C GLU A 38 -4.35 14.19 -12.36
N GLU A 39 -3.21 14.86 -12.39
CA GLU A 39 -2.55 15.30 -13.62
C GLU A 39 -2.19 14.11 -14.53
N THR A 40 -1.67 13.03 -13.94
CA THR A 40 -1.35 11.80 -14.66
C THR A 40 -2.60 11.15 -15.24
N MET A 41 -3.68 11.08 -14.47
CA MET A 41 -4.96 10.49 -14.89
C MET A 41 -5.60 11.31 -16.00
N LYS A 42 -5.60 12.64 -15.89
CA LYS A 42 -6.10 13.53 -16.93
C LYS A 42 -5.30 13.39 -18.22
N ARG A 43 -3.97 13.44 -18.14
CA ARG A 43 -3.08 13.38 -19.30
C ARG A 43 -3.07 12.02 -19.99
N VAL A 44 -2.99 10.94 -19.23
CA VAL A 44 -2.83 9.58 -19.77
C VAL A 44 -4.18 8.93 -20.05
N PHE A 45 -5.11 9.01 -19.10
CA PHE A 45 -6.36 8.25 -19.12
C PHE A 45 -7.58 9.08 -19.53
N GLN A 46 -7.44 10.42 -19.59
CA GLN A 46 -8.53 11.35 -19.95
C GLN A 46 -9.73 11.20 -19.01
N CYS A 47 -9.46 10.98 -17.72
CA CYS A 47 -10.49 10.93 -16.68
C CYS A 47 -10.09 11.82 -15.51
N ASP A 48 -11.10 12.27 -14.78
CA ASP A 48 -10.90 12.90 -13.48
C ASP A 48 -10.67 11.80 -12.44
N ALA A 49 -9.90 12.11 -11.40
CA ALA A 49 -9.48 11.10 -10.43
C ALA A 49 -9.40 11.67 -9.01
N PRO A 50 -10.53 12.00 -8.37
CA PRO A 50 -10.55 12.64 -7.07
C PRO A 50 -10.40 11.66 -5.88
N SER A 51 -10.45 10.35 -6.10
CA SER A 51 -10.55 9.37 -5.01
C SER A 51 -9.39 9.43 -3.98
N TRP A 52 -8.22 9.93 -4.39
CA TRP A 52 -7.07 10.11 -3.50
C TRP A 52 -7.34 11.08 -2.33
N GLN A 53 -8.33 11.98 -2.45
CA GLN A 53 -8.65 12.99 -1.44
C GLN A 53 -9.07 12.36 -0.11
N GLY A 54 -9.71 11.18 -0.16
CA GLY A 54 -10.08 10.42 1.04
C GLY A 54 -8.89 9.86 1.83
N TRP A 55 -7.68 9.91 1.26
CA TRP A 55 -6.46 9.35 1.84
C TRP A 55 -5.46 10.41 2.31
N VAL A 56 -5.80 11.70 2.17
CA VAL A 56 -4.87 12.82 2.41
C VAL A 56 -4.65 13.03 3.90
N ASN A 57 -3.38 13.04 4.28
CA ASN A 57 -2.92 13.57 5.55
C ASN A 57 -1.57 14.27 5.33
N ASP A 58 -1.62 15.59 5.14
CA ASP A 58 -0.42 16.41 4.95
C ASP A 58 0.36 16.62 6.26
N GLU A 59 -0.31 16.48 7.41
CA GLU A 59 0.24 16.71 8.74
C GLU A 59 0.39 15.38 9.51
N THR A 60 1.22 14.47 9.00
CA THR A 60 1.60 13.27 9.78
C THR A 60 2.67 13.63 10.81
N SER A 61 2.26 13.96 12.03
CA SER A 61 3.14 14.23 13.19
C SER A 61 3.59 12.93 13.88
N ILE A 62 4.18 12.00 13.11
CA ILE A 62 4.69 10.74 13.66
C ILE A 62 6.12 10.94 14.17
N ASN A 63 6.33 10.73 15.47
CA ASN A 63 7.67 10.75 16.06
C ASN A 63 8.42 9.46 15.69
N THR A 64 9.20 9.54 14.63
CA THR A 64 9.91 8.39 14.03
C THR A 64 10.93 7.77 14.97
N GLN A 65 11.57 8.57 15.83
CA GLN A 65 12.54 8.07 16.81
C GLN A 65 11.87 7.13 17.82
N VAL A 66 10.69 7.51 18.32
CA VAL A 66 9.98 6.64 19.26
C VAL A 66 9.52 5.37 18.55
N VAL A 67 9.03 5.46 17.30
CA VAL A 67 8.65 4.27 16.52
C VAL A 67 9.83 3.32 16.35
N GLN A 68 11.02 3.86 16.03
CA GLN A 68 12.25 3.07 15.93
C GLN A 68 12.60 2.36 17.24
N ASN A 69 12.50 3.08 18.36
CA ASN A 69 12.81 2.54 19.68
C ASN A 69 11.82 1.44 20.08
N SER A 70 10.51 1.67 19.92
CA SER A 70 9.48 0.69 20.27
C SER A 70 9.58 -0.58 19.42
N ILE A 71 9.81 -0.44 18.10
CA ILE A 71 10.00 -1.61 17.22
C ILE A 71 11.28 -2.37 17.57
N SER A 72 12.39 -1.68 17.83
CA SER A 72 13.64 -2.33 18.25
C SER A 72 13.47 -3.09 19.56
N SER A 73 12.78 -2.50 20.53
CA SER A 73 12.46 -3.15 21.81
C SER A 73 11.62 -4.42 21.60
N LEU A 74 10.55 -4.35 20.81
CA LEU A 74 9.70 -5.50 20.49
C LEU A 74 10.47 -6.65 19.82
N LEU A 75 11.42 -6.34 18.93
CA LEU A 75 12.24 -7.35 18.23
C LEU A 75 13.24 -8.07 19.15
N LEU A 76 13.59 -7.49 20.30
CA LEU A 76 14.51 -8.08 21.27
C LEU A 76 13.80 -8.93 22.34
N LYS A 77 12.47 -8.80 22.48
CA LYS A 77 11.68 -9.56 23.45
C LYS A 77 11.55 -11.03 23.01
N ASN A 78 11.56 -11.95 23.98
CA ASN A 78 11.14 -13.33 23.76
C ASN A 78 9.60 -13.38 23.85
N LEU A 79 8.93 -13.55 22.70
CA LEU A 79 7.47 -13.46 22.59
C LEU A 79 6.88 -14.87 22.43
N ASN A 80 5.77 -15.14 23.12
CA ASN A 80 5.03 -16.40 22.98
C ASN A 80 4.11 -16.44 21.74
N PHE A 81 4.02 -15.33 21.00
CA PHE A 81 3.22 -15.18 19.80
C PHE A 81 4.08 -14.80 18.59
N LYS A 82 3.53 -14.99 17.38
CA LYS A 82 4.20 -14.59 16.15
C LYS A 82 4.16 -13.07 15.99
N LEU A 83 5.30 -12.44 15.80
CA LEU A 83 5.39 -11.02 15.46
C LEU A 83 5.53 -10.84 13.94
N ALA A 84 4.76 -9.92 13.36
CA ALA A 84 4.86 -9.55 11.96
C ALA A 84 4.66 -8.04 11.75
N PHE A 85 5.21 -7.51 10.66
CA PHE A 85 5.09 -6.10 10.27
C PHE A 85 4.63 -5.98 8.82
N PHE A 86 3.82 -4.97 8.54
CA PHE A 86 3.31 -4.72 7.19
C PHE A 86 3.11 -3.23 6.87
N PRO A 87 3.70 -2.70 5.78
CA PRO A 87 4.76 -3.33 4.99
C PRO A 87 6.01 -3.64 5.83
N VAL A 88 6.88 -4.49 5.29
CA VAL A 88 8.19 -4.75 5.89
C VAL A 88 9.08 -3.54 5.65
N VAL A 89 9.33 -2.77 6.70
CA VAL A 89 10.17 -1.56 6.69
C VAL A 89 11.34 -1.79 7.63
N LYS A 90 12.56 -1.47 7.19
CA LYS A 90 13.73 -1.51 8.07
C LYS A 90 13.58 -0.45 9.15
N VAL A 91 14.03 -0.75 10.37
CA VAL A 91 14.01 0.23 11.47
C VAL A 91 14.74 1.52 11.06
N SER A 92 15.88 1.40 10.39
CA SER A 92 16.66 2.55 9.89
C SER A 92 15.93 3.38 8.83
N ASP A 93 15.00 2.79 8.08
CA ASP A 93 14.24 3.46 7.03
C ASP A 93 12.93 4.09 7.55
N ILE A 94 12.56 3.92 8.82
CA ILE A 94 11.34 4.48 9.41
C ILE A 94 11.23 6.00 9.23
N PRO A 95 12.27 6.82 9.51
CA PRO A 95 12.21 8.26 9.27
C PRO A 95 11.91 8.60 7.82
N HIS A 96 12.47 7.80 6.92
CA HIS A 96 12.25 7.95 5.50
C HIS A 96 10.83 7.53 5.08
N TYR A 97 10.26 6.46 5.66
CA TYR A 97 8.89 5.98 5.40
C TYR A 97 7.84 7.03 5.73
N TYR A 98 8.00 7.69 6.88
CA TYR A 98 7.07 8.71 7.37
C TYR A 98 7.36 10.12 6.84
N SER A 99 8.35 10.27 5.95
CA SER A 99 8.65 11.58 5.37
C SER A 99 7.62 11.97 4.30
N THR A 100 7.11 13.19 4.42
CA THR A 100 6.26 13.84 3.40
C THR A 100 7.06 14.24 2.15
N THR A 101 8.39 14.18 2.19
CA THR A 101 9.27 14.58 1.07
C THR A 101 9.40 13.51 -0.01
N GLN A 102 9.03 12.26 0.27
CA GLN A 102 9.26 11.18 -0.68
C GLN A 102 7.99 10.40 -1.03
N ASP A 103 7.64 10.53 -2.31
CA ASP A 103 6.76 9.65 -3.08
C ASP A 103 7.48 8.30 -3.39
N ASN A 104 8.62 8.04 -2.75
CA ASN A 104 9.66 7.10 -3.19
C ASN A 104 9.96 5.92 -2.25
N PHE A 105 9.18 5.64 -1.22
CA PHE A 105 9.47 4.46 -0.39
C PHE A 105 9.47 3.14 -1.19
N TYR A 106 8.72 3.12 -2.30
CA TYR A 106 8.80 2.06 -3.31
C TYR A 106 9.54 2.44 -4.59
N ASN A 107 10.22 3.59 -4.63
CA ASN A 107 11.01 4.08 -5.76
C ASN A 107 12.47 4.45 -5.42
N GLY A 108 12.99 4.10 -4.24
CA GLY A 108 14.40 4.23 -3.90
C GLY A 108 15.30 3.33 -4.78
N ASN A 109 16.42 3.89 -5.26
CA ASN A 109 17.32 3.31 -6.27
C ASN A 109 18.10 2.03 -5.84
N LYS A 110 17.77 1.35 -4.73
CA LYS A 110 18.68 0.35 -4.12
C LYS A 110 18.05 -0.89 -3.45
N SER A 111 16.82 -1.30 -3.78
CA SER A 111 16.30 -2.59 -3.27
C SER A 111 16.11 -3.61 -4.38
N LYS A 112 16.84 -4.74 -4.30
CA LYS A 112 16.72 -5.90 -5.20
C LYS A 112 15.34 -6.59 -5.13
N ASN A 113 14.48 -6.23 -4.17
CA ASN A 113 13.15 -6.80 -3.94
C ASN A 113 12.00 -5.84 -4.29
N LYS A 114 12.24 -4.86 -5.16
CA LYS A 114 11.26 -3.84 -5.54
C LYS A 114 10.08 -4.47 -6.30
N VAL A 115 8.86 -4.28 -5.81
CA VAL A 115 7.65 -4.56 -6.58
C VAL A 115 7.59 -3.54 -7.71
N GLN A 116 7.95 -3.97 -8.91
CA GLN A 116 8.11 -3.04 -10.04
C GLN A 116 6.79 -2.52 -10.58
N ARG A 117 5.69 -3.26 -10.35
CA ARG A 117 4.36 -2.93 -10.84
C ARG A 117 3.28 -3.62 -10.02
N CYS A 118 2.11 -2.99 -9.96
CA CYS A 118 0.90 -3.65 -9.48
C CYS A 118 0.50 -4.77 -10.44
N ILE A 119 0.23 -5.98 -9.94
CA ILE A 119 -0.23 -7.10 -10.78
C ILE A 119 -1.75 -7.27 -10.78
N ALA A 120 -2.47 -6.50 -9.96
CA ALA A 120 -3.93 -6.55 -9.89
C ALA A 120 -4.59 -6.48 -11.29
N PRO A 121 -4.14 -5.62 -12.24
CA PRO A 121 -4.76 -5.54 -13.56
C PRO A 121 -4.75 -6.83 -14.40
N TRP A 122 -3.93 -7.82 -14.03
CA TRP A 122 -3.84 -9.12 -14.70
C TRP A 122 -4.49 -10.27 -13.95
N THR A 123 -4.80 -10.08 -12.66
CA THR A 123 -5.16 -11.18 -11.77
C THR A 123 -6.54 -10.99 -11.13
N GLN A 124 -7.00 -9.74 -11.01
CA GLN A 124 -8.27 -9.43 -10.38
C GLN A 124 -8.88 -8.13 -10.89
N THR A 125 -10.16 -7.93 -10.56
CA THR A 125 -10.87 -6.68 -10.75
C THR A 125 -12.00 -6.61 -9.73
N MET A 126 -12.54 -5.42 -9.51
CA MET A 126 -13.68 -5.21 -8.64
C MET A 126 -14.90 -4.81 -9.47
N VAL A 127 -16.04 -5.37 -9.10
CA VAL A 127 -17.37 -4.99 -9.60
C VAL A 127 -18.07 -4.22 -8.49
N TYR A 128 -18.42 -2.96 -8.74
CA TYR A 128 -19.15 -2.12 -7.81
C TYR A 128 -20.67 -2.43 -7.87
N PRO A 129 -21.46 -2.09 -6.84
CA PRO A 129 -22.91 -2.38 -6.82
C PRO A 129 -23.70 -1.77 -8.00
N ASN A 130 -23.22 -0.65 -8.54
CA ASN A 130 -23.78 -0.02 -9.74
C ASN A 130 -23.44 -0.78 -11.04
N GLY A 131 -22.59 -1.80 -10.98
CA GLY A 131 -22.13 -2.64 -12.09
C GLY A 131 -20.81 -2.20 -12.71
N GLU A 132 -20.23 -1.08 -12.27
CA GLU A 132 -18.96 -0.59 -12.80
C GLU A 132 -17.81 -1.51 -12.43
N ILE A 133 -16.88 -1.69 -13.37
CA ILE A 133 -15.70 -2.53 -13.20
C ILE A 133 -14.44 -1.66 -13.14
N VAL A 134 -13.56 -1.89 -12.16
CA VAL A 134 -12.28 -1.18 -11.99
C VAL A 134 -11.13 -2.13 -11.65
N PHE A 135 -9.89 -1.75 -11.96
CA PHE A 135 -8.71 -2.52 -11.53
C PHE A 135 -8.23 -2.16 -10.11
N CYS A 136 -8.49 -0.95 -9.64
CA CYS A 136 -8.06 -0.48 -8.32
C CYS A 136 -9.29 -0.20 -7.46
N ASN A 137 -9.42 -0.92 -6.35
CA ASN A 137 -10.47 -0.68 -5.36
C ASN A 137 -10.22 0.59 -4.54
N ASP A 138 -8.97 0.80 -4.13
CA ASP A 138 -8.62 1.91 -3.24
C ASP A 138 -8.79 3.28 -3.92
N ASN A 139 -8.64 3.30 -5.25
CA ASN A 139 -8.76 4.50 -6.08
C ASN A 139 -9.50 4.16 -7.40
N PRO A 140 -10.84 4.04 -7.35
CA PRO A 140 -11.66 3.51 -8.44
C PRO A 140 -11.98 4.54 -9.54
N ASP A 141 -11.02 5.40 -9.89
CA ASP A 141 -11.26 6.53 -10.82
C ASP A 141 -11.30 6.12 -12.30
N PHE A 142 -10.70 4.97 -12.65
CA PHE A 142 -10.64 4.48 -14.02
C PHE A 142 -11.60 3.33 -14.27
N ILE A 143 -12.87 3.68 -14.53
CA ILE A 143 -13.92 2.72 -14.90
C ILE A 143 -13.55 2.00 -16.19
N LEU A 144 -13.68 0.68 -16.25
CA LEU A 144 -13.32 -0.14 -17.42
C LEU A 144 -14.53 -0.42 -18.32
N GLY A 145 -15.72 -0.50 -17.72
CA GLY A 145 -17.00 -0.81 -18.36
C GLY A 145 -18.06 -1.11 -17.29
N ASN A 146 -19.27 -1.47 -17.70
CA ASN A 146 -20.35 -1.83 -16.77
C ASN A 146 -20.95 -3.21 -17.09
N ILE A 147 -20.88 -4.14 -16.12
CA ILE A 147 -21.32 -5.53 -16.28
C ILE A 147 -22.82 -5.68 -16.53
N LYS A 148 -23.61 -4.65 -16.20
CA LYS A 148 -25.06 -4.65 -16.47
C LYS A 148 -25.37 -4.53 -17.96
N ASN A 149 -24.43 -3.98 -18.74
CA ASN A 149 -24.63 -3.64 -20.15
C ASN A 149 -23.64 -4.36 -21.10
N GLU A 150 -22.52 -4.85 -20.59
CA GLU A 150 -21.43 -5.45 -21.39
C GLU A 150 -21.01 -6.81 -20.79
N LYS A 151 -20.55 -7.74 -21.63
CA LYS A 151 -19.98 -9.01 -21.13
C LYS A 151 -18.65 -8.74 -20.41
N PHE A 152 -18.42 -9.45 -19.31
CA PHE A 152 -17.16 -9.36 -18.55
C PHE A 152 -15.91 -9.56 -19.43
N SER A 153 -15.93 -10.58 -20.30
CA SER A 153 -14.83 -10.91 -21.22
C SER A 153 -14.44 -9.74 -22.12
N ASP A 154 -15.44 -8.95 -22.52
CA ASP A 154 -15.28 -7.84 -23.43
C ASP A 154 -14.72 -6.65 -22.66
N ILE A 155 -15.27 -6.34 -21.48
CA ILE A 155 -14.72 -5.31 -20.57
C ILE A 155 -13.25 -5.62 -20.22
N TRP A 156 -12.95 -6.87 -19.84
CA TRP A 156 -11.62 -7.30 -19.44
C TRP A 156 -10.57 -7.13 -20.54
N ASN A 157 -10.97 -7.17 -21.82
CA ASN A 157 -10.06 -7.09 -22.97
C ASN A 157 -10.27 -5.84 -23.85
N ASN A 158 -11.14 -4.91 -23.45
CA ASN A 158 -11.40 -3.71 -24.21
C ASN A 158 -10.18 -2.76 -24.25
N ASN A 159 -10.34 -1.64 -24.97
CA ASN A 159 -9.28 -0.66 -25.14
C ASN A 159 -8.87 0.01 -23.82
N ARG A 160 -9.81 0.24 -22.90
CA ARG A 160 -9.54 0.86 -21.59
C ARG A 160 -8.70 -0.09 -20.73
N SER A 161 -9.11 -1.35 -20.62
CA SER A 161 -8.38 -2.39 -19.90
C SER A 161 -6.96 -2.60 -20.43
N ARG A 162 -6.81 -2.69 -21.76
CA ARG A 162 -5.50 -2.82 -22.41
C ARG A 162 -4.63 -1.57 -22.22
N LYS A 163 -5.21 -0.37 -22.26
CA LYS A 163 -4.51 0.90 -22.01
C LYS A 163 -3.95 0.95 -20.59
N PHE A 164 -4.75 0.60 -19.59
CA PHE A 164 -4.32 0.55 -18.19
C PHE A 164 -3.17 -0.45 -17.98
N ARG A 165 -3.32 -1.69 -18.47
CA ARG A 165 -2.25 -2.70 -18.37
C ARG A 165 -0.94 -2.27 -19.04
N ARG A 166 -1.02 -1.64 -20.23
CA ARG A 166 0.17 -1.13 -20.94
C ARG A 166 0.88 -0.04 -20.14
N PHE A 167 0.13 0.86 -19.51
CA PHE A 167 0.69 1.90 -18.67
C PHE A 167 1.36 1.31 -17.42
N ILE A 168 0.64 0.49 -16.65
CA ILE A 168 1.12 -0.13 -15.40
C ILE A 168 2.30 -1.10 -15.64
N LYS A 169 2.41 -1.70 -16.83
CA LYS A 169 3.56 -2.53 -17.18
C LYS A 169 4.89 -1.77 -17.15
N LYS A 170 4.86 -0.46 -17.41
CA LYS A 170 6.05 0.39 -17.54
C LYS A 170 6.15 1.49 -16.49
N ASN A 171 5.05 1.81 -15.81
CA ASN A 171 4.94 2.96 -14.92
C ASN A 171 4.15 2.58 -13.67
N ASN A 172 4.28 3.38 -12.62
CA ASN A 172 3.38 3.35 -11.46
C ASN A 172 2.63 4.68 -11.40
N LEU A 173 1.39 4.66 -10.90
CA LEU A 173 0.68 5.89 -10.59
C LEU A 173 1.27 6.50 -9.30
N PRO A 174 1.30 7.84 -9.14
CA PRO A 174 1.91 8.48 -7.97
C PRO A 174 1.40 7.94 -6.63
N ILE A 175 0.08 7.79 -6.51
CA ILE A 175 -0.59 7.22 -5.33
C ILE A 175 -0.25 5.74 -5.07
N CYS A 176 0.19 4.98 -6.08
CA CYS A 176 0.58 3.58 -5.87
C CYS A 176 1.82 3.47 -4.97
N SER A 177 2.61 4.52 -4.83
CA SER A 177 3.81 4.54 -3.98
C SER A 177 3.56 4.33 -2.49
N ARG A 178 2.30 4.29 -2.03
CA ARG A 178 1.90 3.95 -0.66
C ARG A 178 0.83 2.84 -0.64
N CYS A 179 0.53 2.21 -1.78
CA CYS A 179 -0.55 1.24 -1.87
C CYS A 179 -0.17 -0.10 -1.24
N CYS A 180 -1.00 -0.58 -0.33
CA CYS A 180 -0.83 -1.88 0.32
C CYS A 180 -0.88 -3.05 -0.67
N GLY A 181 -1.64 -2.92 -1.77
CA GLY A 181 -1.76 -3.92 -2.83
C GLY A 181 -0.44 -4.23 -3.56
N LEU A 182 0.54 -3.31 -3.53
CA LEU A 182 1.89 -3.62 -3.99
C LEU A 182 2.57 -4.63 -3.07
N HIS A 183 2.29 -4.62 -1.77
CA HIS A 183 2.84 -5.59 -0.83
C HIS A 183 2.08 -6.88 -0.86
N TYR A 184 0.75 -6.88 -0.86
CA TYR A 184 -0.05 -8.10 -0.76
C TYR A 184 0.21 -9.12 -1.88
N HIS A 185 0.50 -8.66 -3.10
CA HIS A 185 0.64 -9.58 -4.23
C HIS A 185 1.86 -10.50 -4.20
N PRO A 186 3.02 -10.10 -3.65
CA PRO A 186 4.11 -11.04 -3.35
C PRO A 186 3.93 -11.91 -2.09
N PHE A 187 2.84 -11.83 -1.31
CA PHE A 187 2.67 -12.67 -0.09
C PHE A 187 2.47 -14.16 -0.36
N TYR A 188 2.34 -14.59 -1.62
CA TYR A 188 2.50 -16.01 -1.96
C TYR A 188 3.96 -16.48 -1.91
N ARG A 189 4.94 -15.63 -1.57
CA ARG A 189 6.36 -16.03 -1.50
C ARG A 189 7.11 -15.44 -0.29
N SER A 190 7.16 -16.27 0.76
CA SER A 190 8.27 -16.48 1.71
C SER A 190 8.31 -15.68 3.02
N GLY A 191 8.34 -16.45 4.13
CA GLY A 191 8.45 -16.01 5.52
C GLY A 191 9.88 -15.69 5.97
N LYS A 192 10.49 -14.63 5.44
CA LYS A 192 11.78 -14.10 5.93
C LYS A 192 11.71 -12.63 6.42
N SER A 193 10.57 -12.17 6.92
CA SER A 193 10.36 -10.73 7.18
C SER A 193 11.17 -10.16 8.35
N LEU A 194 11.32 -10.87 9.47
CA LEU A 194 11.84 -10.27 10.72
C LEU A 194 13.33 -9.91 10.65
N LYS A 195 14.19 -10.76 10.06
CA LYS A 195 15.61 -10.45 9.86
C LYS A 195 15.84 -9.26 8.90
N THR A 196 14.89 -9.01 7.99
CA THR A 196 14.93 -7.88 7.06
C THR A 196 14.54 -6.56 7.74
N ILE A 197 13.87 -6.60 8.90
CA ILE A 197 13.46 -5.40 9.63
C ILE A 197 14.60 -4.90 10.54
N ALA A 198 15.32 -5.84 11.17
CA ALA A 198 16.39 -5.54 12.12
C ALA A 198 17.71 -5.06 11.47
N ASN A 199 18.02 -5.53 10.26
CA ASN A 199 19.23 -5.17 9.48
C ASN A 199 18.90 -4.16 8.38
#